data_AF-A0A536YJ42-F1
#
_entry.id   AF-A0A536YJ42-F1
#
_cell.length_a   1.000
_cell.length_b   1.000
_cell.length_c   1.000
_cell.angle_alpha   90.00
_cell.angle_beta   90.00
_cell.angle_gamma   90.00
#
_symmetry.space_group_name_H-M   'P 1'
#
loop_
_entity.id
_entity.type
_entity.pdbx_description
1 polymer ?
#
loop_
_entity_poly.entity_id
_entity_poly.type
_entity_poly.pdbx_seq_one_letter_code
_entity_poly.pdbx_strand_id
1 'polypeptide(L)'
;MSVREHDLGEIRDAVAKLCASFPMDYWRETDRERRYPTEFVRALTEAGWLSCLIPEEYGGAGLKLAAAAAILEEIQRSGANGAACHAQMYTMGTVLRHCSEAQ
;
A
#
# COMPACT_ATOMS: atom_id res chain seq x y z
N MET A 1 -8.47 -16.96 -8.08
CA MET A 1 -9.79 -16.32 -7.94
C MET A 1 -9.70 -14.90 -8.50
N SER A 2 -10.63 -14.50 -9.38
CA SER A 2 -10.75 -13.13 -9.89
C SER A 2 -11.26 -12.23 -8.76
N VAL A 3 -10.58 -11.12 -8.49
CA VAL A 3 -11.05 -10.09 -7.55
C VAL A 3 -12.28 -9.43 -8.18
N ARG A 4 -13.43 -9.46 -7.51
CA ARG A 4 -14.66 -8.85 -8.03
C ARG A 4 -14.61 -7.34 -7.82
N GLU A 5 -15.34 -6.57 -8.63
CA GLU A 5 -15.38 -5.10 -8.48
C GLU A 5 -15.85 -4.64 -7.08
N HIS A 6 -16.77 -5.39 -6.48
CA HIS A 6 -17.22 -5.17 -5.09
C HIS A 6 -16.05 -5.26 -4.09
N ASP A 7 -15.13 -6.20 -4.29
CA ASP A 7 -13.96 -6.40 -3.41
C ASP A 7 -12.98 -5.22 -3.53
N LEU A 8 -12.89 -4.58 -4.71
CA LEU A 8 -12.06 -3.37 -4.89
C LEU A 8 -12.68 -2.12 -4.25
N GLY A 9 -14.00 -2.03 -4.19
CA GLY A 9 -14.70 -0.95 -3.48
C GLY A 9 -14.37 -0.94 -1.99
N GLU A 10 -14.45 -2.11 -1.34
CA GLU A 10 -14.11 -2.26 0.08
C GLU A 10 -12.64 -1.90 0.37
N ILE A 11 -11.72 -2.27 -0.53
CA ILE A 11 -10.30 -1.90 -0.43
C ILE A 11 -10.15 -0.38 -0.47
N ARG A 12 -10.79 0.30 -1.44
CA ARG A 12 -10.73 1.76 -1.53
C ARG A 12 -11.31 2.42 -0.28
N ASP A 13 -12.47 1.98 0.20
CA ASP A 13 -13.09 2.53 1.40
C ASP A 13 -12.19 2.38 2.63
N ALA A 14 -11.53 1.22 2.79
CA ALA A 14 -10.62 0.99 3.89
C ALA A 14 -9.35 1.84 3.80
N VAL A 15 -8.77 1.99 2.60
CA VAL A 15 -7.61 2.85 2.36
C VAL A 15 -7.96 4.32 2.57
N ALA A 16 -9.10 4.78 2.09
CA ALA A 16 -9.58 6.16 2.29
C ALA A 16 -9.73 6.49 3.78
N LYS A 17 -10.29 5.57 4.58
CA LYS A 17 -10.39 5.72 6.05
C LYS A 17 -9.02 5.86 6.71
N LEU A 18 -8.04 5.06 6.28
CA LEU A 18 -6.68 5.17 6.77
C LEU A 18 -6.06 6.52 6.37
N CYS A 19 -6.19 6.92 5.10
CA CYS A 19 -5.68 8.21 4.60
C CYS A 19 -6.30 9.41 5.31
N ALA A 20 -7.58 9.34 5.73
CA ALA A 20 -8.24 10.38 6.51
C ALA A 20 -7.56 10.67 7.87
N SER A 21 -6.77 9.73 8.39
CA SER A 21 -5.97 9.93 9.61
C SER A 21 -4.69 10.74 9.38
N PHE A 22 -4.36 11.05 8.12
CA PHE A 22 -3.17 11.79 7.70
C PHE A 22 -3.58 13.05 6.92
N PRO A 23 -4.02 14.11 7.62
CA PRO A 23 -4.54 15.33 6.99
C PRO A 23 -3.45 16.09 6.22
N MET A 24 -3.86 17.05 5.38
CA MET A 24 -2.94 17.84 4.56
C MET A 24 -1.82 18.54 5.34
N ASP A 25 -2.04 18.91 6.60
CA ASP A 25 -1.00 19.54 7.41
C ASP A 25 0.14 18.58 7.74
N TYR A 26 -0.13 17.28 7.95
CA TYR A 26 0.90 16.25 8.05
C TYR A 26 1.77 16.22 6.79
N TRP A 27 1.15 16.24 5.62
CA TRP A 27 1.86 16.18 4.34
C TRP A 27 2.66 17.44 4.06
N ARG A 28 2.12 18.62 4.35
CA ARG A 28 2.82 19.90 4.22
C ARG A 28 4.04 19.98 5.14
N GLU A 29 3.91 19.52 6.38
CA GLU A 29 5.03 19.45 7.31
C GLU A 29 6.09 18.44 6.85
N THR A 30 5.65 17.27 6.40
CA THR A 30 6.53 16.23 5.84
C THR A 30 7.37 16.78 4.68
N ASP A 31 6.73 17.49 3.75
CA ASP A 31 7.39 18.11 2.60
C ASP A 31 8.33 19.25 3.00
N ARG A 32 7.86 20.17 3.85
CA ARG A 32 8.64 21.31 4.37
C ARG A 32 9.95 20.85 5.02
N GLU A 33 9.88 19.75 5.77
CA GLU A 33 11.03 19.18 6.48
C GLU A 33 11.81 18.15 5.66
N ARG A 34 11.35 17.84 4.44
CA ARG A 34 11.92 16.81 3.56
C ARG A 34 12.08 15.45 4.26
N ARG A 35 11.16 15.14 5.16
CA ARG A 35 11.20 13.93 5.99
C ARG A 35 10.47 12.79 5.30
N TYR A 36 10.85 11.56 5.65
CA TYR A 36 10.11 10.38 5.22
C TYR A 36 8.79 10.27 5.99
N PRO A 37 7.67 9.88 5.35
CA PRO A 37 6.36 9.77 6.01
C PRO A 37 6.26 8.45 6.81
N THR A 38 7.14 8.28 7.80
CA THR A 38 7.29 7.05 8.59
C THR A 38 5.98 6.60 9.23
N GLU A 39 5.20 7.53 9.77
CA GLU A 39 3.94 7.23 10.45
C GLU A 39 2.90 6.66 9.47
N PHE A 40 2.82 7.23 8.26
CA PHE A 40 1.93 6.76 7.21
C PHE A 40 2.32 5.37 6.71
N VAL A 41 3.61 5.17 6.46
CA VAL A 41 4.15 3.87 6.01
C VAL A 41 3.92 2.79 7.06
N ARG A 42 4.14 3.11 8.34
CA ARG A 42 3.84 2.18 9.44
C ARG A 42 2.36 1.83 9.49
N ALA A 43 1.45 2.80 9.40
CA ALA A 43 0.02 2.54 9.40
C ALA A 43 -0.41 1.63 8.24
N LEU A 44 0.11 1.87 7.03
CA LEU A 44 -0.17 1.01 5.87
C LEU A 44 0.43 -0.39 6.01
N THR A 45 1.56 -0.52 6.71
CA THR A 45 2.21 -1.81 6.99
C THR A 45 1.38 -2.62 7.98
N GLU A 46 0.99 -2.00 9.09
CA GLU A 46 0.17 -2.62 10.14
C GLU A 46 -1.21 -3.04 9.61
N ALA A 47 -1.77 -2.28 8.67
CA ALA A 47 -3.00 -2.62 7.98
C ALA A 47 -2.84 -3.69 6.86
N GLY A 48 -1.61 -4.16 6.60
CA GLY A 48 -1.33 -5.21 5.62
C GLY A 48 -1.33 -4.74 4.15
N TRP A 49 -1.49 -3.44 3.90
CA TRP A 49 -1.58 -2.93 2.53
C TRP A 49 -0.26 -3.06 1.78
N LEU A 50 0.89 -2.87 2.46
CA LEU A 50 2.21 -2.96 1.80
C LEU A 50 2.65 -4.40 1.46
N SER A 51 2.01 -5.40 2.06
CA SER A 51 2.22 -6.82 1.76
C SER A 51 1.09 -7.42 0.91
N CYS A 52 0.24 -6.59 0.31
CA CYS A 52 -0.98 -7.07 -0.37
C CYS A 52 -0.71 -8.09 -1.48
N LEU A 53 0.40 -7.96 -2.23
CA LEU A 53 0.77 -8.86 -3.32
C LEU A 53 1.62 -10.06 -2.87
N ILE A 54 2.07 -10.08 -1.62
CA ILE A 54 2.88 -11.17 -1.08
C ILE A 54 1.95 -12.37 -0.81
N PRO A 55 2.33 -13.60 -1.21
CA PRO A 55 1.57 -14.81 -0.90
C PRO A 55 1.33 -15.00 0.61
N GLU A 56 0.21 -15.63 0.96
CA GLU A 56 -0.15 -15.90 2.36
C GLU A 56 0.87 -16.77 3.09
N GLU A 57 1.54 -17.70 2.38
CA GLU A 57 2.59 -18.56 2.94
C GLU A 57 3.82 -17.77 3.44
N TYR A 58 3.99 -16.53 2.96
CA TYR A 58 5.03 -15.60 3.40
C TYR A 58 4.45 -14.46 4.27
N GLY A 59 3.21 -14.60 4.77
CA GLY A 59 2.56 -13.62 5.65
C GLY A 59 1.94 -12.41 4.96
N GLY A 60 1.75 -12.46 3.64
CA GLY A 60 1.04 -11.42 2.88
C GLY A 60 -0.46 -11.70 2.70
N ALA A 61 -1.14 -10.85 1.93
CA ALA A 61 -2.58 -10.98 1.68
C ALA A 61 -2.93 -11.78 0.42
N GLY A 62 -1.95 -12.18 -0.40
CA GLY A 62 -2.16 -12.98 -1.61
C GLY A 62 -3.02 -12.31 -2.70
N LEU A 63 -3.24 -10.99 -2.61
CA LEU A 63 -4.09 -10.24 -3.52
C LEU A 63 -3.45 -10.10 -4.90
N LYS A 64 -4.27 -9.69 -5.87
CA LYS A 64 -3.85 -9.51 -7.27
C LYS A 64 -3.52 -8.05 -7.57
N LEU A 65 -2.86 -7.83 -8.70
CA LEU A 65 -2.39 -6.50 -9.12
C LEU A 65 -3.49 -5.43 -9.14
N ALA A 66 -4.73 -5.81 -9.46
CA ALA A 66 -5.88 -4.90 -9.43
C ALA A 66 -6.14 -4.30 -8.03
N ALA A 67 -5.93 -5.09 -6.96
CA ALA A 67 -6.04 -4.61 -5.59
C ALA A 67 -4.91 -3.62 -5.24
N ALA A 68 -3.66 -3.94 -5.61
CA ALA A 68 -2.53 -3.03 -5.41
C ALA A 68 -2.73 -1.71 -6.16
N ALA A 69 -3.25 -1.77 -7.39
CA ALA A 69 -3.61 -0.58 -8.16
C ALA A 69 -4.69 0.25 -7.45
N ALA A 70 -5.77 -0.39 -6.95
CA ALA A 70 -6.82 0.30 -6.21
C ALA A 70 -6.32 0.97 -4.93
N ILE A 71 -5.41 0.32 -4.19
CA ILE A 71 -4.77 0.89 -2.99
C ILE A 71 -3.99 2.17 -3.36
N LEU A 72 -3.11 2.08 -4.37
CA LEU A 72 -2.28 3.22 -4.77
C LEU A 72 -3.11 4.36 -5.36
N GLU A 73 -4.13 4.03 -6.17
CA GLU A 73 -5.07 5.00 -6.72
C GLU A 73 -5.76 5.78 -5.60
N GLU A 74 -6.24 5.08 -4.57
CA GLU A 74 -6.97 5.70 -3.47
C GLU A 74 -6.09 6.57 -2.57
N ILE A 75 -4.84 6.14 -2.31
CA ILE A 75 -3.86 6.96 -1.59
C ILE A 75 -3.67 8.31 -2.31
N GLN A 76 -3.47 8.28 -3.63
CA GLN A 76 -3.29 9.51 -4.41
C GLN A 76 -4.57 10.34 -4.47
N ARG A 77 -5.73 9.70 -4.62
CA ARG A 77 -7.05 10.34 -4.61
C ARG A 77 -7.31 11.09 -3.30
N SER A 78 -6.83 10.55 -2.19
CA SER A 78 -6.94 11.15 -0.85
C SER A 78 -6.00 12.34 -0.61
N GLY A 79 -5.14 12.69 -1.58
CA GLY A 79 -4.13 13.74 -1.45
C GLY A 79 -2.88 13.33 -0.67
N ALA A 80 -2.77 12.04 -0.32
CA ALA A 80 -1.59 11.45 0.30
C ALA A 80 -0.53 11.07 -0.76
N ASN A 81 0.71 10.82 -0.32
CA ASN A 81 1.79 10.44 -1.23
C ASN A 81 2.07 8.93 -1.19
N GLY A 82 1.70 8.22 -2.26
CA GLY A 82 1.90 6.78 -2.40
C GLY A 82 3.31 6.34 -2.81
N ALA A 83 4.24 7.26 -3.11
CA ALA A 83 5.57 6.93 -3.65
C ALA A 83 6.37 6.02 -2.71
N ALA A 84 6.32 6.29 -1.40
CA ALA A 84 6.97 5.48 -0.38
C ALA A 84 6.42 4.04 -0.31
N CYS A 85 5.16 3.85 -0.70
CA CYS A 85 4.44 2.57 -0.64
C CYS A 85 4.65 1.75 -1.92
N HIS A 86 4.72 2.43 -3.06
CA HIS A 86 4.88 1.84 -4.38
C HIS A 86 6.19 1.04 -4.51
N ALA A 87 7.31 1.56 -3.99
CA ALA A 87 8.62 0.91 -4.06
C ALA A 87 8.62 -0.48 -3.39
N GLN A 88 7.97 -0.60 -2.24
CA GLN A 88 7.86 -1.86 -1.51
C GLN A 88 7.07 -2.91 -2.31
N MET A 89 5.90 -2.52 -2.84
CA MET A 89 5.03 -3.44 -3.58
C MET A 89 5.68 -4.00 -4.85
N TYR A 90 6.43 -3.17 -5.59
CA TYR A 90 7.09 -3.61 -6.82
C TYR A 90 8.32 -4.47 -6.57
N THR A 91 9.14 -4.12 -5.57
CA THR A 91 10.37 -4.85 -5.25
C THR A 91 10.08 -6.31 -4.90
N MET A 92 9.00 -6.56 -4.15
CA MET A 92 8.61 -7.93 -3.81
C MET A 92 8.18 -8.76 -5.01
N GLY A 93 7.61 -8.14 -6.04
CA GLY A 93 7.29 -8.82 -7.29
C GLY A 93 8.52 -9.36 -8.02
N THR A 94 9.69 -8.75 -7.83
CA THR A 94 10.97 -9.25 -8.36
C THR A 94 11.46 -10.42 -7.52
N VAL A 95 11.48 -10.26 -6.18
CA VAL A 95 11.95 -11.30 -5.25
C VAL A 95 11.16 -12.59 -5.45
N LEU A 96 9.83 -12.51 -5.38
CA LEU A 96 8.94 -13.66 -5.49
C LEU A 96 9.04 -14.42 -6.83
N ARG A 97 9.54 -13.78 -7.90
CA ARG A 97 9.63 -14.39 -9.23
C ARG A 97 11.01 -14.88 -9.59
N HIS A 98 12.06 -14.30 -9.00
CA HIS A 98 13.42 -14.44 -9.50
C HIS A 98 14.44 -14.80 -8.42
N CYS A 99 14.06 -14.75 -7.14
CA CYS A 99 14.93 -15.17 -6.04
C CYS A 99 14.65 -16.62 -5.64
N SER A 100 15.56 -17.18 -4.85
CA SER A 100 15.39 -18.51 -4.25
C SER A 100 14.35 -18.51 -3.13
N GLU A 101 13.86 -19.68 -2.73
CA GLU A 101 12.89 -19.82 -1.62
C GLU A 101 13.41 -19.27 -0.28
N ALA A 102 14.72 -19.18 -0.09
CA ALA A 102 15.34 -18.67 1.13
C ALA A 102 15.40 -17.14 1.21
N GLN A 103 15.13 -16.42 0.11
CA GLN A 103 15.25 -14.97 -0.03
C GLN A 103 13.88 -14.29 -0.06
#